data_AF-A0A9W9KA24-F1
#
_entry.id   AF-A0A9W9KA24-F1
#
_cell.length_a   1.000
_cell.length_b   1.000
_cell.length_c   1.000
_cell.angle_alpha   90.00
_cell.angle_beta   90.00
_cell.angle_gamma   90.00
#
_symmetry.space_group_name_H-M   'P 1'
#
loop_
_entity.id
_entity.type
_entity.pdbx_description
1 polymer ?
#
loop_
_entity_poly.entity_id
_entity_poly.type
_entity_poly.pdbx_seq_one_letter_code
_entity_poly.pdbx_strand_id
1 'polypeptide(L)'
;MPAVFNTQDEDLHKRLRNPIASLYSMTNVVKFEPLVDQTLAVLLKQLDGRYLGSSVPFDLGNWLQYFAFDSMGTLSFSRRYGFLEQGRDVHGILGEIWTFMKTVAPMGQIPWFDELWNKNALITLFKRPTGFGVLKVVDTFISQRMARRQEDDSLKEKDMLSQFLNIQVLNPDVLPW
;
A
#
# COMPACT_ATOMS: atom_id res chain seq x y z
N MET A 1 -4.74 3.38 -16.90
CA MET A 1 -5.95 2.55 -16.76
C MET A 1 -6.82 3.13 -15.65
N PRO A 2 -8.16 3.15 -15.78
CA PRO A 2 -9.05 3.53 -14.68
C PRO A 2 -8.87 2.56 -13.53
N ALA A 3 -8.55 3.10 -12.35
CA ALA A 3 -8.37 2.38 -11.10
C ALA A 3 -9.64 2.53 -10.25
N VAL A 4 -9.83 1.62 -9.29
CA VAL A 4 -10.97 1.63 -8.36
C VAL A 4 -11.17 3.01 -7.72
N PHE A 5 -10.09 3.73 -7.39
CA PHE A 5 -10.15 5.00 -6.66
C PHE A 5 -10.25 6.26 -7.52
N ASN A 6 -10.07 6.18 -8.85
CA ASN A 6 -10.01 7.37 -9.71
C ASN A 6 -11.02 7.37 -10.87
N THR A 7 -11.77 6.28 -11.07
CA THR A 7 -12.83 6.25 -12.07
C THR A 7 -14.00 7.16 -11.67
N GLN A 8 -14.54 7.91 -12.63
CA GLN A 8 -15.74 8.73 -12.45
C GLN A 8 -17.02 8.04 -12.94
N ASP A 9 -16.87 6.95 -13.71
CA ASP A 9 -17.98 6.12 -14.16
C ASP A 9 -18.43 5.18 -13.02
N GLU A 10 -19.71 5.28 -12.65
CA GLU A 10 -20.32 4.53 -11.56
C GLU A 10 -20.45 3.03 -11.87
N ASP A 11 -20.81 2.66 -13.11
CA ASP A 11 -20.93 1.27 -13.52
C ASP A 11 -19.55 0.60 -13.54
N LEU A 12 -18.54 1.31 -14.04
CA LEU A 12 -17.16 0.85 -14.02
C LEU A 12 -16.64 0.74 -12.58
N HIS A 13 -16.89 1.74 -11.73
CA HIS A 13 -16.52 1.70 -10.31
C HIS A 13 -17.14 0.49 -9.61
N LYS A 14 -18.43 0.24 -9.85
CA LYS A 14 -19.15 -0.91 -9.29
C LYS A 14 -18.56 -2.24 -9.77
N ARG A 15 -18.23 -2.37 -11.05
CA ARG A 15 -17.57 -3.56 -11.61
C ARG A 15 -16.19 -3.81 -10.99
N LEU A 16 -15.40 -2.77 -10.73
CA LEU A 16 -14.08 -2.88 -10.12
C LEU A 16 -14.15 -3.15 -8.61
N ARG A 17 -15.09 -2.52 -7.90
CA ARG A 17 -15.23 -2.60 -6.43
C ARG A 17 -15.91 -3.90 -5.97
N ASN A 18 -16.95 -4.34 -6.65
CA ASN A 18 -17.78 -5.46 -6.18
C ASN A 18 -16.99 -6.76 -5.90
N PRO A 19 -16.06 -7.19 -6.78
CA PRO A 19 -15.30 -8.43 -6.57
C PRO A 19 -14.44 -8.39 -5.30
N ILE A 20 -13.87 -7.23 -4.98
CA ILE A 20 -12.96 -7.06 -3.83
C ILE A 20 -13.67 -6.71 -2.52
N ALA A 21 -14.92 -6.24 -2.58
CA ALA A 21 -15.64 -5.72 -1.41
C ALA A 21 -15.81 -6.77 -0.29
N SER A 22 -15.96 -8.05 -0.64
CA SER A 22 -16.12 -9.14 0.34
C SER A 22 -14.88 -9.36 1.20
N LEU A 23 -13.69 -9.03 0.71
CA LEU A 23 -12.42 -9.18 1.44
C LEU A 23 -12.34 -8.25 2.65
N TYR A 24 -13.00 -7.09 2.56
CA TYR A 24 -13.05 -6.07 3.60
C TYR A 24 -14.26 -6.25 4.55
N SER A 25 -15.02 -7.35 4.44
CA SER A 25 -16.09 -7.65 5.38
C SER A 25 -15.54 -8.01 6.76
N MET A 26 -16.29 -7.73 7.84
CA MET A 26 -15.87 -8.02 9.22
C MET A 26 -15.43 -9.49 9.40
N THR A 27 -16.15 -10.43 8.78
CA THR A 27 -15.84 -11.86 8.83
C THR A 27 -14.48 -12.21 8.21
N ASN A 28 -14.05 -11.48 7.18
CA ASN A 28 -12.75 -11.69 6.55
C ASN A 28 -11.64 -10.88 7.24
N VAL A 29 -11.95 -9.66 7.70
CA VAL A 29 -10.97 -8.79 8.38
C VAL A 29 -10.40 -9.46 9.64
N VAL A 30 -11.24 -10.13 10.43
CA VAL A 30 -10.82 -10.86 11.63
C VAL A 30 -9.78 -11.95 11.32
N LYS A 31 -9.80 -12.55 10.13
CA LYS A 31 -8.82 -13.58 9.75
C LYS A 31 -7.40 -13.03 9.64
N PHE A 32 -7.25 -11.72 9.47
CA PHE A 32 -5.95 -11.07 9.37
C PHE A 32 -5.44 -10.47 10.70
N GLU A 33 -6.24 -10.52 11.78
CA GLU A 33 -5.83 -10.06 13.11
C GLU A 33 -4.47 -10.63 13.54
N PRO A 34 -4.16 -11.93 13.34
CA PRO A 34 -2.85 -12.47 13.70
C PRO A 34 -1.67 -11.85 12.95
N LEU A 35 -1.88 -11.30 11.74
CA LEU A 35 -0.84 -10.62 10.97
C LEU A 35 -0.54 -9.23 11.54
N VAL A 36 -1.58 -8.55 12.03
CA VAL A 36 -1.45 -7.26 12.70
C VAL A 36 -0.76 -7.46 14.05
N ASP A 37 -1.13 -8.48 14.82
CA ASP A 37 -0.50 -8.83 16.10
C ASP A 37 1.01 -9.09 15.95
N GLN A 38 1.41 -9.79 14.89
CA GLN A 38 2.83 -9.99 14.58
C GLN A 38 3.56 -8.67 14.33
N THR A 39 2.91 -7.73 13.65
CA THR A 39 3.50 -6.41 13.37
C THR A 39 3.57 -5.57 14.65
N LEU A 40 2.56 -5.68 15.52
CA LEU A 40 2.50 -5.01 16.81
C LEU A 40 3.60 -5.51 17.75
N ALA A 41 3.85 -6.82 17.78
CA ALA A 41 4.94 -7.41 18.54
C ALA A 41 6.31 -6.86 18.10
N VAL A 42 6.51 -6.62 16.80
CA VAL A 42 7.73 -6.00 16.28
C VAL A 42 7.84 -4.53 16.73
N LEU A 43 6.74 -3.76 16.67
CA LEU A 43 6.72 -2.39 17.16
C LEU A 43 7.14 -2.33 18.64
N LEU A 44 6.50 -3.12 19.51
CA LEU A 44 6.82 -3.15 20.94
C LEU A 44 8.27 -3.55 21.18
N LYS A 45 8.75 -4.61 20.51
CA LYS A 45 10.15 -5.05 20.61
C LYS A 45 11.14 -3.95 20.22
N GLN A 46 10.85 -3.16 19.19
CA GLN A 46 11.73 -2.07 18.76
C GLN A 46 11.69 -0.88 19.71
N LEU A 47 10.52 -0.55 20.25
CA LEU A 47 10.38 0.51 21.24
C LEU A 47 11.10 0.15 22.53
N ASP A 48 10.87 -1.06 23.06
CA ASP A 48 11.53 -1.56 24.26
C ASP A 48 13.05 -1.63 24.04
N GLY A 49 13.50 -2.21 22.93
CA GLY A 49 14.93 -2.39 22.66
C GLY A 49 15.71 -1.09 22.45
N ARG A 50 15.06 -0.01 21.99
CA ARG A 50 15.73 1.27 21.67
C ARG A 50 15.58 2.33 22.76
N TYR A 51 14.47 2.33 23.49
CA TYR A 51 14.11 3.43 24.38
C TYR A 51 13.92 3.03 25.84
N LEU A 52 13.78 1.73 26.16
CA LEU A 52 13.66 1.30 27.55
C LEU A 52 14.96 1.57 28.31
N GLY A 53 14.88 2.38 29.37
CA GLY A 53 16.05 2.82 30.15
C GLY A 53 16.87 3.95 29.52
N SER A 54 16.48 4.43 28.35
CA SER A 54 17.07 5.60 27.68
C SER A 54 16.26 6.86 27.99
N SER A 55 16.93 7.99 28.19
CA SER A 55 16.28 9.31 28.31
C SER A 55 16.08 9.99 26.94
N VAL A 56 16.35 9.27 25.83
CA VAL A 56 16.21 9.80 24.48
C VAL A 56 14.72 9.85 24.11
N PRO A 57 14.16 11.05 23.83
CA PRO A 57 12.79 11.16 23.36
C PRO A 57 12.67 10.56 21.95
N PHE A 58 11.50 10.00 21.65
CA PHE A 58 11.16 9.53 20.30
C PHE A 58 9.81 10.07 19.84
N ASP A 59 9.67 10.19 18.53
CA ASP A 59 8.44 10.67 17.90
C ASP A 59 7.48 9.49 17.68
N LEU A 60 6.46 9.39 18.54
CA LEU A 60 5.43 8.36 18.42
C LEU A 60 4.66 8.46 17.10
N GLY A 61 4.50 9.65 16.52
CA GLY A 61 3.81 9.84 15.24
C GLY A 61 4.52 9.10 14.11
N ASN A 62 5.85 9.20 14.03
CA ASN A 62 6.65 8.44 13.06
C ASN A 62 6.52 6.93 13.27
N TRP A 63 6.59 6.46 14.52
CA TRP A 63 6.46 5.03 14.84
C TRP A 63 5.07 4.47 14.50
N LEU A 64 4.01 5.23 14.76
CA LEU A 64 2.65 4.84 14.35
C LEU A 64 2.52 4.79 12.83
N GLN A 65 3.18 5.70 12.11
CA GLN A 65 3.17 5.67 10.65
C GLN A 65 3.96 4.46 10.11
N TYR A 66 5.13 4.15 10.68
CA TYR A 66 5.88 2.93 10.35
C TYR A 66 5.04 1.67 10.60
N PHE A 67 4.35 1.62 11.74
CA PHE A 67 3.45 0.51 12.07
C PHE A 67 2.29 0.38 11.08
N ALA A 68 1.67 1.49 10.66
CA ALA A 68 0.58 1.46 9.68
C ALA A 68 1.04 0.92 8.32
N PHE A 69 2.20 1.37 7.82
CA PHE A 69 2.74 0.89 6.54
C PHE A 69 3.18 -0.57 6.62
N ASP A 70 3.90 -0.97 7.67
CA ASP A 70 4.32 -2.38 7.83
C ASP A 70 3.13 -3.31 8.04
N SER A 71 2.08 -2.87 8.75
CA SER A 71 0.83 -3.63 8.89
C SER A 71 0.17 -3.82 7.52
N MET A 72 0.05 -2.74 6.74
CA MET A 72 -0.51 -2.81 5.38
C MET A 72 0.29 -3.75 4.47
N GLY A 73 1.62 -3.71 4.53
CA GLY A 73 2.48 -4.63 3.77
C GLY A 73 2.28 -6.09 4.19
N THR A 74 2.22 -6.34 5.50
CA THR A 74 2.02 -7.68 6.06
C THR A 74 0.66 -8.25 5.66
N LEU A 75 -0.40 -7.45 5.71
CA LEU A 75 -1.74 -7.84 5.27
C LEU A 75 -1.82 -8.13 3.76
N SER A 76 -1.11 -7.34 2.96
CA SER A 76 -1.20 -7.40 1.50
C SER A 76 -0.34 -8.50 0.89
N PHE A 77 0.90 -8.65 1.37
CA PHE A 77 1.95 -9.46 0.76
C PHE A 77 2.55 -10.50 1.71
N SER A 78 2.00 -10.67 2.92
CA SER A 78 2.63 -11.45 4.01
C SER A 78 4.05 -11.01 4.33
N ARG A 79 4.40 -9.75 4.03
CA ARG A 79 5.75 -9.21 4.14
C ARG A 79 5.74 -7.77 4.63
N ARG A 80 6.58 -7.49 5.63
CA ARG A 80 6.84 -6.12 6.12
C ARG A 80 7.71 -5.35 5.12
N TYR A 81 7.52 -4.04 5.05
CA TYR A 81 8.40 -3.15 4.28
C TYR A 81 9.73 -2.90 5.01
N GLY A 82 9.73 -3.02 6.34
CA GLY A 82 10.92 -2.92 7.17
C GLY A 82 11.06 -1.57 7.88
N PHE A 83 9.98 -0.77 7.94
CA PHE A 83 10.01 0.54 8.59
C PHE A 83 10.26 0.41 10.09
N LEU A 84 9.61 -0.56 10.74
CA LEU A 84 9.77 -0.82 12.17
C LEU A 84 11.15 -1.37 12.50
N GLU A 85 11.66 -2.33 11.72
CA GLU A 85 12.98 -2.92 11.95
C GLU A 85 14.11 -1.89 11.84
N GLN A 86 14.00 -0.96 10.88
CA GLN A 86 15.01 0.09 10.72
C GLN A 86 14.73 1.31 11.63
N GLY A 87 13.48 1.54 12.02
CA GLY A 87 13.06 2.72 12.79
C GLY A 87 13.19 4.02 11.98
N ARG A 88 13.06 3.96 10.66
CA ARG A 88 13.20 5.09 9.74
C ARG A 88 12.39 4.88 8.46
N ASP A 89 12.19 5.95 7.70
CA ASP A 89 11.62 5.90 6.36
C ASP A 89 12.53 5.09 5.41
N VAL A 90 12.09 3.88 5.07
CA VAL A 90 12.82 2.99 4.17
C VAL A 90 12.54 3.41 2.73
N HIS A 91 13.60 3.59 1.94
CA HIS A 91 13.54 4.06 0.55
C HIS A 91 12.92 5.46 0.34
N GLY A 92 12.72 6.26 1.40
CA GLY A 92 12.18 7.62 1.29
C GLY A 92 10.70 7.66 0.92
N ILE A 93 9.97 6.56 1.11
CA ILE A 93 8.59 6.37 0.68
C ILE A 93 7.66 7.35 1.38
N LEU A 94 7.77 7.49 2.70
CA LEU A 94 6.91 8.39 3.47
C LEU A 94 7.14 9.85 3.08
N GLY A 95 8.41 10.22 2.87
CA GLY A 95 8.78 11.55 2.36
C GLY A 95 8.20 11.83 0.96
N GLU A 96 8.24 10.84 0.06
CA GLU A 96 7.62 10.94 -1.27
C GLU A 96 6.11 11.13 -1.19
N ILE A 97 5.42 10.33 -0.37
CA ILE A 97 3.97 10.44 -0.16
C ILE A 97 3.60 11.81 0.40
N TRP A 98 4.33 12.30 1.39
CA TRP A 98 4.10 13.62 1.98
C TRP A 98 4.28 14.75 0.96
N THR A 99 5.32 14.66 0.13
CA THR A 99 5.58 15.63 -0.94
C THR A 99 4.49 15.59 -2.00
N PHE A 100 4.04 14.40 -2.37
CA PHE A 100 2.92 14.20 -3.28
C PHE A 100 1.63 14.83 -2.74
N MET A 101 1.26 14.54 -1.49
CA MET A 101 0.07 15.10 -0.86
C MET A 101 0.11 16.63 -0.80
N LYS A 102 1.25 17.22 -0.44
CA LYS A 102 1.41 18.69 -0.44
C LYS A 102 1.30 19.31 -1.84
N THR A 103 1.70 18.56 -2.86
CA THR A 103 1.61 19.02 -4.25
C THR A 103 0.17 18.96 -4.76
N VAL A 104 -0.54 17.86 -4.48
CA VAL A 104 -1.90 17.62 -4.99
C VAL A 104 -2.97 18.38 -4.20
N ALA A 105 -2.79 18.62 -2.90
CA ALA A 105 -3.76 19.33 -2.06
C ALA A 105 -4.23 20.68 -2.64
N PRO A 106 -3.34 21.62 -3.05
CA PRO A 106 -3.78 22.88 -3.66
C PRO A 106 -4.38 22.67 -5.06
N MET A 107 -3.89 21.70 -5.83
CA MET A 107 -4.38 21.39 -7.17
C MET A 107 -5.83 20.89 -7.15
N GLY A 108 -6.20 20.11 -6.12
CA GLY A 108 -7.57 19.66 -5.93
C GLY A 108 -8.55 20.79 -5.58
N GLN A 109 -8.09 21.89 -5.00
CA GLN A 109 -8.93 23.06 -4.67
C GLN A 109 -9.12 24.00 -5.85
N ILE A 110 -8.20 24.01 -6.82
CA ILE A 110 -8.20 24.92 -7.96
C ILE A 110 -8.05 24.12 -9.27
N PRO A 111 -9.10 23.40 -9.72
CA PRO A 111 -8.99 22.47 -10.85
C PRO A 111 -8.56 23.13 -12.16
N TRP A 112 -9.01 24.37 -12.43
CA TRP A 112 -8.65 25.11 -13.64
C TRP A 112 -7.15 25.46 -13.70
N PHE A 113 -6.52 25.67 -12.54
CA PHE A 113 -5.09 25.96 -12.46
C PHE A 113 -4.27 24.68 -12.64
N ASP A 114 -4.75 23.56 -12.08
CA ASP A 114 -4.14 22.24 -12.28
C ASP A 114 -4.13 21.84 -13.77
N GLU A 115 -5.20 22.15 -14.51
CA GLU A 115 -5.29 21.88 -15.94
C GLU A 115 -4.28 22.70 -16.77
N LEU A 116 -4.09 23.98 -16.42
CA LEU A 116 -3.16 24.87 -17.12
C LEU A 116 -1.68 24.62 -16.77
N TRP A 117 -1.39 24.29 -15.52
CA TRP A 117 -0.03 24.16 -15.01
C TRP A 117 0.45 22.71 -14.94
N ASN A 118 -0.29 21.83 -14.27
CA ASN A 118 0.22 20.52 -13.90
C ASN A 118 -0.05 19.45 -14.97
N LYS A 119 -1.21 19.54 -15.63
CA LYS A 119 -1.65 18.63 -16.70
C LYS A 119 -1.27 19.09 -18.10
N ASN A 120 -0.55 20.19 -18.23
CA ASN A 120 -0.05 20.68 -19.51
C ASN A 120 1.00 19.72 -20.08
N ALA A 121 0.86 19.32 -21.34
CA ALA A 121 1.65 18.28 -22.00
C ALA A 121 3.17 18.51 -21.91
N LEU A 122 3.62 19.77 -21.97
CA LEU A 122 5.03 20.14 -21.78
C LEU A 122 5.53 19.80 -20.38
N ILE A 123 4.77 20.13 -19.35
CA ILE A 123 5.16 19.89 -17.95
C ILE A 123 5.05 18.40 -17.61
N THR A 124 4.05 17.70 -18.15
CA THR A 124 3.92 16.24 -17.99
C THR A 124 5.10 15.48 -18.61
N LEU A 125 5.67 15.97 -19.73
CA LEU A 125 6.84 15.35 -20.37
C LEU A 125 8.12 15.43 -19.51
N PHE A 126 8.30 16.50 -18.75
CA PHE A 126 9.46 16.69 -17.87
C PHE A 126 9.25 16.19 -16.44
N LYS A 127 8.02 15.87 -16.04
CA LYS A 127 7.72 15.40 -14.69
C LYS A 127 8.07 13.92 -14.52
N ARG A 128 8.84 13.63 -13.48
CA ARG A 128 8.95 12.26 -12.97
C ARG A 128 7.59 11.84 -12.41
N PRO A 129 7.12 10.60 -12.65
CA PRO A 129 5.83 10.18 -12.15
C PRO A 129 5.89 10.09 -10.63
N THR A 130 5.05 10.86 -9.94
CA THR A 130 4.93 10.88 -8.48
C THR A 130 4.40 9.54 -7.95
N GLY A 131 4.95 9.06 -6.83
CA GLY A 131 4.57 7.77 -6.22
C GLY A 131 5.37 6.55 -6.71
N PHE A 132 6.44 6.77 -7.50
CA PHE A 132 7.28 5.70 -8.05
C PHE A 132 7.92 4.81 -6.98
N GLY A 133 8.29 5.34 -5.81
CA GLY A 133 8.92 4.57 -4.75
C GLY A 133 8.03 3.43 -4.24
N VAL A 134 6.80 3.76 -3.83
CA VAL A 134 5.81 2.76 -3.37
C VAL A 134 5.49 1.77 -4.47
N LEU A 135 5.17 2.27 -5.67
CA LEU A 135 4.78 1.42 -6.79
C LEU A 135 5.88 0.43 -7.16
N LYS A 136 7.14 0.86 -7.15
CA LYS A 136 8.30 -0.01 -7.40
C LYS A 136 8.44 -1.10 -6.35
N VAL A 137 8.23 -0.78 -5.07
CA VAL A 137 8.31 -1.79 -4.00
C VAL A 137 7.18 -2.80 -4.12
N VAL A 138 5.95 -2.33 -4.36
CA VAL A 138 4.78 -3.19 -4.61
C VAL A 138 5.01 -4.08 -5.83
N ASP A 139 5.49 -3.52 -6.94
CA ASP A 139 5.79 -4.26 -8.18
C ASP A 139 6.87 -5.33 -7.94
N THR A 140 7.89 -5.00 -7.15
CA THR A 140 8.93 -5.96 -6.74
C THR A 140 8.31 -7.10 -5.93
N PHE A 141 7.40 -6.82 -5.00
CA PHE A 141 6.75 -7.83 -4.18
C PHE A 141 5.81 -8.73 -5.01
N ILE A 142 5.03 -8.14 -5.92
CA ILE A 142 4.16 -8.88 -6.83
C ILE A 142 5.00 -9.77 -7.75
N SER A 143 6.05 -9.24 -8.37
CA SER A 143 6.92 -9.99 -9.27
C SER A 143 7.60 -11.17 -8.57
N GLN A 144 8.12 -10.95 -7.35
CA GLN A 144 8.70 -12.02 -6.53
C GLN A 144 7.67 -13.09 -6.16
N ARG A 145 6.41 -12.70 -5.88
CA ARG A 145 5.32 -13.63 -5.57
C ARG A 145 4.92 -14.47 -6.78
N MET A 146 4.79 -13.84 -7.93
CA MET A 146 4.45 -14.50 -9.19
C MET A 146 5.51 -15.54 -9.58
N ALA A 147 6.80 -15.24 -9.36
CA ALA A 147 7.88 -16.19 -9.60
C ALA A 147 7.80 -17.42 -8.67
N ARG A 148 7.61 -17.21 -7.35
CA ARG A 148 7.51 -18.32 -6.37
C ARG A 148 6.29 -19.21 -6.55
N ARG A 149 5.16 -18.65 -7.03
CA ARG A 149 3.93 -19.42 -7.25
C ARG A 149 4.08 -20.53 -8.30
N GLN A 150 5.02 -20.38 -9.24
CA GLN A 150 5.28 -21.42 -10.24
C GLN A 150 6.00 -22.65 -9.66
N GLU A 151 6.64 -22.52 -8.49
CA GLU A 151 7.48 -23.55 -7.89
C GLU A 151 6.80 -24.34 -6.77
N ASP A 152 5.81 -23.76 -6.07
CA ASP A 152 5.21 -24.37 -4.88
C ASP A 152 3.70 -24.05 -4.74
N ASP A 153 2.86 -25.04 -5.07
CA ASP A 153 1.38 -24.97 -4.98
C ASP A 153 0.86 -25.17 -3.54
N SER A 154 1.78 -25.41 -2.58
CA SER A 154 1.44 -25.60 -1.16
C SER A 154 1.27 -24.29 -0.38
N LEU A 155 1.68 -23.15 -0.96
CA LEU A 155 1.51 -21.82 -0.38
C LEU A 155 0.06 -21.33 -0.50
N LYS A 156 -0.88 -22.05 0.13
CA LYS A 156 -2.24 -21.59 0.45
C LYS A 156 -2.17 -20.50 1.52
N GLU A 157 -1.52 -19.39 1.21
CA GLU A 157 -1.37 -18.28 2.14
C GLU A 157 -2.59 -17.36 2.12
N LYS A 158 -2.96 -16.89 3.32
CA LYS A 158 -4.19 -16.18 3.63
C LYS A 158 -4.09 -14.66 3.42
N ASP A 159 -3.15 -14.15 2.62
CA ASP A 159 -2.98 -12.72 2.39
C ASP A 159 -3.97 -12.15 1.36
N MET A 160 -4.05 -10.81 1.29
CA MET A 160 -4.96 -10.16 0.35
C MET A 160 -4.54 -10.34 -1.10
N LEU A 161 -3.24 -10.35 -1.42
CA LEU A 161 -2.78 -10.57 -2.79
C LEU A 161 -3.24 -11.93 -3.33
N SER A 162 -3.12 -12.99 -2.55
CA SER A 162 -3.60 -14.33 -2.94
C SER A 162 -5.10 -14.33 -3.15
N GLN A 163 -5.85 -13.60 -2.32
CA GLN A 163 -7.30 -13.45 -2.48
C GLN A 163 -7.67 -12.67 -3.74
N PHE A 164 -6.94 -11.60 -4.09
CA PHE A 164 -7.13 -10.87 -5.34
C PHE A 164 -6.85 -11.74 -6.56
N LEU A 165 -5.77 -12.50 -6.54
CA LEU A 165 -5.43 -13.44 -7.62
C LEU A 165 -6.49 -14.54 -7.77
N ASN A 166 -7.02 -15.07 -6.66
CA ASN A 166 -8.08 -16.07 -6.70
C ASN A 166 -9.39 -15.50 -7.25
N ILE A 167 -9.76 -14.27 -6.88
CA ILE A 167 -10.94 -13.58 -7.43
C ILE A 167 -10.83 -13.42 -8.95
N GLN A 168 -9.65 -13.10 -9.46
CA GLN A 168 -9.40 -12.97 -10.90
C GLN A 168 -9.54 -14.31 -11.63
N VAL A 169 -9.04 -15.40 -11.07
CA VAL A 169 -9.20 -16.75 -11.65
C VAL A 169 -10.66 -17.19 -11.65
N LEU A 170 -11.40 -16.88 -10.59
CA LEU A 170 -12.81 -17.27 -10.44
C LEU A 170 -13.77 -16.41 -11.26
N ASN A 171 -13.41 -15.16 -11.57
CA ASN A 171 -14.25 -14.24 -12.33
C ASN A 171 -13.48 -13.68 -13.53
N PRO A 172 -13.50 -14.37 -14.69
CA PRO A 172 -12.79 -13.93 -15.90
C PRO A 172 -13.36 -12.62 -16.50
N ASP A 173 -14.55 -12.20 -16.07
CA ASP A 173 -15.15 -10.90 -16.45
C ASP A 173 -14.51 -9.70 -15.72
N VAL A 174 -13.70 -9.95 -14.69
CA VAL A 174 -12.95 -8.90 -13.98
C VAL A 174 -11.80 -8.45 -14.87
N LEU A 175 -11.72 -7.14 -15.12
CA LEU A 175 -10.65 -6.56 -15.92
C LEU A 175 -9.27 -6.94 -15.34
N PRO A 176 -8.29 -7.27 -16.19
CA PRO A 176 -6.93 -7.54 -15.72
C PRO A 176 -6.34 -6.30 -15.05
N TRP A 177 -5.64 -6.52 -13.93
CA TRP A 177 -5.01 -5.48 -13.10
C TRP A 177 -3.73 -4.91 -13.74
#